data_AF-A0A6A4GI39-F1
#
_entry.id   AF-A0A6A4GI39-F1
#
_cell.length_a   1.000
_cell.length_b   1.000
_cell.length_c   1.000
_cell.angle_alpha   90.00
_cell.angle_beta   90.00
_cell.angle_gamma   90.00
#
_symmetry.space_group_name_H-M   'P 1'
#
loop_
_entity.id
_entity.type
_entity.pdbx_description
1 polymer ?
#
loop_
_entity_poly.entity_id
_entity_poly.type
_entity_poly.pdbx_seq_one_letter_code
_entity_poly.pdbx_strand_id
1 'polypeptide(L)'
;DVKKLFLKTKDKLAQELQAFDSKIPVAVDCWTSPNHHALISIETNWLRRMKDVTEELTTTLLHFVELPCSHSAEKMAEALDKTFKEYGINGKVSKNYY
;
A
#
# COMPACT_ATOMS: atom_id res chain seq x y z
N ASP A 1 9.41 13.10 17.93
CA ASP A 1 9.77 13.12 16.50
C ASP A 1 8.75 12.30 15.71
N VAL A 2 7.99 12.95 14.85
CA VAL A 2 6.91 12.34 14.04
C VAL A 2 7.46 11.37 13.00
N LYS A 3 8.65 11.63 12.43
CA LYS A 3 9.27 10.74 11.44
C LYS A 3 9.61 9.38 12.04
N LYS A 4 10.18 9.38 13.25
CA LYS A 4 10.52 8.15 13.97
C LYS A 4 9.26 7.33 14.30
N LEU A 5 8.18 7.99 14.72
CA LEU A 5 6.90 7.31 14.97
C LEU A 5 6.33 6.71 13.68
N PHE A 6 6.36 7.46 12.57
CA PHE A 6 5.91 6.98 11.27
C PHE A 6 6.68 5.72 10.83
N LEU A 7 8.01 5.75 10.88
CA LEU A 7 8.84 4.60 10.51
C LEU A 7 8.52 3.38 11.38
N LYS A 8 8.39 3.55 12.69
CA LYS A 8 8.01 2.46 13.59
C LYS A 8 6.64 1.86 13.27
N THR A 9 5.65 2.70 12.95
CA THR A 9 4.32 2.23 12.57
C THR A 9 4.34 1.52 11.21
N LYS A 10 5.12 2.03 10.26
CA LYS A 10 5.34 1.40 8.94
C LYS A 10 5.99 0.03 9.08
N ASP A 11 7.03 -0.11 9.90
CA ASP A 11 7.69 -1.40 10.14
C ASP A 11 6.73 -2.41 10.76
N LYS A 12 5.93 -1.98 11.73
CA LYS A 12 4.90 -2.84 12.34
C LYS A 12 3.87 -3.31 11.30
N LEU A 13 3.39 -2.38 10.48
CA LEU A 13 2.44 -2.70 9.41
C LEU A 13 3.06 -3.67 8.39
N ALA A 14 4.32 -3.48 8.01
CA ALA A 14 5.04 -4.39 7.12
C ALA A 14 5.12 -5.80 7.70
N GLN A 15 5.42 -5.94 9.00
CA GLN A 15 5.41 -7.24 9.68
C GLN A 15 4.03 -7.89 9.68
N GLU A 16 2.97 -7.13 9.96
CA GLU A 16 1.59 -7.64 9.94
C GLU A 16 1.19 -8.15 8.55
N LEU A 17 1.49 -7.38 7.50
CA LEU A 17 1.21 -7.76 6.11
C LEU A 17 2.04 -8.96 5.66
N GLN A 18 3.32 -9.03 6.05
CA GLN A 18 4.19 -10.17 5.76
C GLN A 18 3.73 -11.44 6.49
N ALA A 19 3.15 -11.33 7.68
CA ALA A 19 2.62 -12.45 8.45
C ALA A 19 1.23 -12.91 7.96
N PHE A 20 0.50 -12.09 7.20
CA PHE A 20 -0.81 -12.46 6.67
C PHE A 20 -0.71 -13.65 5.71
N ASP A 21 -1.41 -14.75 5.99
CA ASP A 21 -1.23 -16.03 5.27
C ASP A 21 -1.70 -15.99 3.81
N SER A 22 -2.68 -15.14 3.51
CA SER A 22 -3.30 -15.06 2.19
C SER A 22 -2.67 -13.99 1.29
N LYS A 23 -3.17 -13.89 0.06
CA LYS A 23 -2.77 -12.81 -0.85
C LYS A 23 -3.38 -11.49 -0.41
N ILE A 24 -2.60 -10.42 -0.55
CA ILE A 24 -2.96 -9.07 -0.14
C ILE A 24 -3.61 -8.38 -1.33
N PRO A 25 -4.91 -8.03 -1.27
CA PRO A 25 -5.54 -7.25 -2.31
C PRO A 25 -5.03 -5.81 -2.26
N VAL A 26 -4.78 -5.23 -3.42
CA VAL A 26 -4.31 -3.84 -3.54
C VAL A 26 -5.32 -3.08 -4.39
N ALA A 27 -5.73 -1.92 -3.88
CA ALA A 27 -6.50 -0.93 -4.61
C ALA A 27 -5.58 0.25 -4.92
N VAL A 28 -5.78 0.84 -6.10
CA VAL A 28 -5.04 2.00 -6.57
C VAL A 28 -6.05 3.03 -7.02
N ASP A 29 -5.90 4.26 -6.53
CA ASP A 29 -6.64 5.41 -7.04
C ASP A 29 -5.65 6.42 -7.62
N CYS A 30 -5.96 6.90 -8.83
CA CYS A 30 -5.11 7.79 -9.61
C CYS A 30 -5.92 8.99 -10.03
N TRP A 31 -5.45 10.19 -9.68
CA TRP A 31 -6.09 11.44 -10.10
C TRP A 31 -5.06 12.53 -10.32
N THR A 32 -5.47 13.55 -11.08
CA THR A 32 -4.72 14.80 -11.20
C THR A 32 -5.38 15.83 -10.29
N SER A 33 -4.63 16.37 -9.34
CA SER A 33 -5.13 17.44 -8.47
C SER A 33 -5.45 18.71 -9.27
N PRO A 34 -6.29 19.63 -8.74
CA PRO A 34 -6.53 20.93 -9.37
C PRO A 34 -5.24 21.75 -9.60
N ASN A 35 -4.17 21.45 -8.84
CA ASN A 35 -2.86 22.07 -8.95
C ASN A 35 -1.94 21.35 -9.95
N HIS A 36 -2.48 20.53 -10.85
CA HIS A 36 -1.76 19.79 -11.89
C HIS A 36 -0.77 18.72 -11.42
N HIS A 37 -0.78 18.35 -10.14
CA HIS A 37 0.00 17.21 -9.66
C HIS A 37 -0.72 15.89 -9.98
N ALA A 38 -0.05 14.99 -10.69
CA ALA A 38 -0.50 13.62 -10.89
C ALA A 38 -0.22 12.81 -9.62
N LEU A 39 -1.26 12.27 -8.99
CA LEU A 39 -1.19 11.56 -7.72
C LEU A 39 -1.64 10.11 -7.90
N ILE A 40 -1.05 9.24 -7.08
CA ILE A 40 -1.45 7.86 -6.90
C ILE A 40 -1.54 7.55 -5.40
N SER A 41 -2.67 7.00 -4.97
CA SER A 41 -2.79 6.32 -3.68
C SER A 41 -2.71 4.82 -3.90
N ILE A 42 -2.04 4.14 -2.97
CA ILE A 42 -1.89 2.69 -2.96
C ILE A 42 -2.41 2.22 -1.61
N GLU A 43 -3.47 1.42 -1.64
CA GLU A 43 -4.21 0.99 -0.47
C GLU A 43 -4.36 -0.53 -0.45
N THR A 44 -4.50 -1.10 0.73
CA THR A 44 -4.80 -2.52 0.92
C THR A 44 -5.95 -2.66 1.90
N ASN A 45 -6.77 -3.68 1.68
CA ASN A 45 -7.82 -4.11 2.60
C ASN A 45 -7.57 -5.55 3.03
N TRP A 46 -7.66 -5.86 4.33
CA TRP A 46 -7.52 -7.23 4.82
C TRP A 46 -8.22 -7.41 6.16
N LEU A 47 -8.51 -8.66 6.51
CA LEU A 47 -8.97 -9.03 7.84
C LEU A 47 -7.79 -9.04 8.80
N ARG A 48 -7.71 -8.00 9.63
CA ARG A 48 -6.66 -7.86 10.63
C ARG A 48 -7.07 -8.61 11.88
N ARG A 49 -6.20 -9.49 12.37
CA ARG A 49 -6.37 -10.15 13.66
C ARG A 49 -6.08 -9.17 14.79
N MET A 50 -7.06 -9.03 15.68
CA MET A 50 -7.00 -8.18 16.86
C MET A 50 -6.48 -8.95 18.07
N LYS A 51 -6.16 -8.24 19.17
CA LYS A 51 -5.59 -8.84 20.39
C LYS A 51 -6.54 -9.80 21.10
N ASP A 52 -7.84 -9.60 20.93
CA ASP A 52 -8.93 -10.41 21.49
C ASP A 52 -9.33 -11.57 20.56
N VAL A 53 -8.50 -11.89 19.56
CA VAL A 53 -8.72 -12.97 18.57
C VAL A 53 -9.88 -12.68 17.61
N THR A 54 -10.49 -11.49 17.67
CA THR A 54 -11.45 -11.05 16.66
C THR A 54 -10.75 -10.64 15.37
N GLU A 55 -11.51 -10.59 14.28
CA GLU A 55 -11.03 -10.09 12.98
C GLU A 55 -11.77 -8.81 12.63
N GLU A 56 -11.02 -7.81 12.21
CA GLU A 56 -11.57 -6.52 11.78
C GLU A 56 -11.15 -6.25 10.34
N LEU A 57 -12.13 -5.94 9.48
CA LEU A 57 -11.85 -5.47 8.13
C LEU A 57 -11.13 -4.13 8.21
N THR A 58 -9.85 -4.13 7.86
CA THR A 58 -8.97 -2.97 7.94
C THR A 58 -8.58 -2.53 6.55
N THR A 59 -8.82 -1.27 6.23
CA THR A 59 -8.24 -0.59 5.06
C THR A 59 -7.08 0.29 5.51
N THR A 60 -5.95 0.23 4.82
CA THR A 60 -4.80 1.08 5.14
C THR A 60 -4.10 1.57 3.89
N LEU A 61 -3.75 2.85 3.91
CA LEU A 61 -2.91 3.51 2.93
C LEU A 61 -1.45 3.08 3.09
N LEU A 62 -0.91 2.43 2.07
CA LEU A 62 0.50 2.03 2.01
C LEU A 62 1.37 3.18 1.50
N HIS A 63 0.88 3.89 0.49
CA HIS A 63 1.61 4.98 -0.12
C HIS A 63 0.68 6.00 -0.75
N PHE A 64 1.14 7.25 -0.73
CA PHE A 64 0.52 8.37 -1.43
C PHE A 64 1.66 9.16 -2.02
N VAL A 65 1.78 9.14 -3.34
CA VAL A 65 2.89 9.79 -4.03
C VAL A 65 2.44 10.57 -5.24
N GLU A 66 3.20 11.62 -5.50
CA GLU A 66 3.16 12.31 -6.76
C GLU A 66 3.96 11.53 -7.81
N LEU A 67 3.35 11.32 -8.96
CA LEU A 67 3.98 10.79 -10.16
C LEU A 67 4.51 11.96 -10.97
N PRO A 68 5.83 12.04 -11.24
CA PRO A 68 6.38 13.13 -12.03
C PRO A 68 5.83 13.10 -13.46
N CYS A 69 5.13 14.17 -13.84
CA CYS A 69 4.64 14.51 -15.18
C CYS A 69 3.51 13.67 -15.82
N SER A 70 3.25 12.40 -15.44
CA SER A 70 2.11 11.65 -16.00
C SER A 70 1.73 10.38 -15.24
N HIS A 71 0.45 9.99 -15.32
CA HIS A 71 -0.05 8.64 -14.97
C HIS A 71 0.31 7.60 -16.03
N SER A 72 1.56 7.60 -16.52
CA SER A 72 2.02 6.55 -17.44
C SER A 72 2.05 5.20 -16.72
N ALA A 73 1.79 4.12 -17.46
CA ALA A 73 1.76 2.76 -16.93
C ALA A 73 3.08 2.39 -16.25
N GLU A 74 4.20 2.81 -16.83
CA GLU A 74 5.55 2.61 -16.32
C GLU A 74 5.75 3.29 -14.97
N LYS A 75 5.29 4.54 -14.82
CA LYS A 75 5.43 5.30 -13.57
C LYS A 75 4.55 4.74 -12.46
N MET A 76 3.34 4.32 -12.79
CA MET A 76 2.46 3.64 -11.83
C MET A 76 3.06 2.30 -11.39
N ALA A 77 3.59 1.50 -12.32
CA ALA A 77 4.24 0.23 -12.02
C ALA A 77 5.49 0.42 -11.14
N GLU A 78 6.30 1.44 -11.42
CA GLU A 78 7.47 1.82 -10.60
C GLU A 78 7.06 2.18 -9.16
N ALA A 79 5.99 2.98 -8.98
CA ALA A 79 5.47 3.34 -7.67
C ALA A 79 4.93 2.14 -6.88
N LEU A 80 4.23 1.23 -7.55
CA LEU A 80 3.73 -0.01 -6.97
C LEU A 80 4.87 -0.94 -6.55
N ASP A 81 5.82 -1.21 -7.45
CA ASP A 81 6.97 -2.08 -7.18
C ASP A 81 7.82 -1.56 -6.02
N LYS A 82 8.10 -0.25 -5.99
CA LYS A 82 8.79 0.39 -4.87
C LYS A 82 8.04 0.21 -3.56
N THR A 83 6.74 0.48 -3.56
CA THR A 83 5.88 0.32 -2.37
C THR A 83 5.91 -1.12 -1.88
N PHE A 84 5.74 -2.10 -2.77
CA PHE A 84 5.71 -3.51 -2.38
C PHE A 84 7.06 -4.01 -1.86
N LYS A 85 8.18 -3.52 -2.42
CA LYS A 85 9.53 -3.81 -1.91
C LYS A 85 9.75 -3.21 -0.53
N GLU A 86 9.33 -1.96 -0.30
CA GLU A 86 9.46 -1.29 1.00
C GLU A 86 8.69 -2.01 2.12
N TYR A 87 7.53 -2.60 1.80
CA TYR A 87 6.75 -3.39 2.75
C TYR A 87 7.13 -4.89 2.77
N GLY A 88 8.00 -5.35 1.86
CA GLY A 88 8.40 -6.77 1.76
C GLY A 88 7.27 -7.70 1.28
N ILE A 89 6.31 -7.19 0.50
CA ILE A 89 5.09 -7.92 0.08
C ILE A 89 5.01 -8.22 -1.42
N ASN A 90 6.08 -7.98 -2.19
CA ASN A 90 6.12 -8.16 -3.65
C ASN A 90 5.68 -9.56 -4.13
N GLY A 91 5.88 -10.62 -3.34
CA GLY A 91 5.41 -11.98 -3.65
C GLY A 91 4.00 -12.32 -3.13
N LYS A 92 3.39 -11.43 -2.34
CA LYS A 92 2.12 -11.66 -1.63
C LYS A 92 0.94 -10.89 -2.19
N VAL A 93 1.14 -9.96 -3.13
CA VAL A 93 0.03 -9.22 -3.76
C VAL A 93 -0.85 -10.16 -4.59
N SER A 94 -2.16 -9.98 -4.49
CA SER A 94 -3.17 -10.72 -5.27
C SER A 94 -3.01 -10.43 -6.76
N LYS A 95 -3.05 -11.48 -7.59
CA LYS A 95 -3.12 -11.36 -9.03
C LYS A 95 -4.57 -11.59 -9.45
N ASN A 96 -5.23 -10.54 -9.94
CA ASN A 96 -6.50 -10.72 -10.62
C ASN A 96 -6.19 -11.09 -12.07
N TYR A 97 -6.31 -12.39 -12.39
CA TYR A 97 -6.39 -12.83 -13.77
C TYR A 97 -7.84 -12.63 -14.20
N TYR A 98 -8.06 -11.65 -15.07
CA TYR A 98 -9.29 -11.54 -15.85
C TYR A 98 -9.17 -12.40 -17.11
#